data_AF-A0A382KQ34-F1
#
_entry.id   AF-A0A382KQ34-F1
#
_cell.length_a   1.000
_cell.length_b   1.000
_cell.length_c   1.000
_cell.angle_alpha   90.00
_cell.angle_beta   90.00
_cell.angle_gamma   90.00
#
_symmetry.space_group_name_H-M   'P 1'
#
loop_
_entity.id
_entity.type
_entity.pdbx_description
1 polymer ?
#
loop_
_entity_poly.entity_id
_entity_poly.type
_entity_poly.pdbx_seq_one_letter_code
_entity_poly.pdbx_strand_id
1 'polypeptide(L)'
;MHKLVVEKGQHCSEHKRDEKLYPITIGFGRAGIARVCKLNADPPYDKELIPIYMECTECNLFLGGKEEDFADILDGVCLKCFRESIGQTDIWYDIPPIKTTTKKEVN
;
A
#
# COMPACT_ATOMS: atom_id res chain seq x y z
N MET A 1 -3.32 2.46 9.80
CA MET A 1 -2.96 1.04 9.59
C MET A 1 -4.07 0.18 10.14
N HIS A 2 -4.62 -0.71 9.30
CA HIS A 2 -5.72 -1.59 9.67
C HIS A 2 -5.25 -2.71 10.60
N LYS A 3 -5.97 -2.95 11.71
CA LYS A 3 -5.52 -3.87 12.78
C LYS A 3 -5.35 -5.30 12.26
N LEU A 4 -6.28 -5.77 11.43
CA LEU A 4 -6.25 -7.14 10.90
C LEU A 4 -5.03 -7.37 10.00
N VAL A 5 -4.64 -6.37 9.22
CA VAL A 5 -3.46 -6.43 8.35
C VAL A 5 -2.18 -6.49 9.19
N VAL A 6 -2.12 -5.71 10.27
CA VAL A 6 -0.98 -5.72 11.19
C VAL A 6 -0.86 -7.07 11.91
N GLU A 7 -1.97 -7.63 12.40
CA GLU A 7 -1.99 -8.94 13.05
C GLU A 7 -1.54 -10.05 12.09
N LYS A 8 -2.05 -10.07 10.84
CA LYS A 8 -1.61 -11.03 9.81
C LYS A 8 -0.15 -10.83 9.40
N GLY A 9 0.27 -9.57 9.24
CA GLY A 9 1.63 -9.22 8.84
C GLY A 9 2.67 -9.50 9.92
N GLN A 10 2.28 -9.48 11.19
CA GLN A 10 3.17 -9.74 12.32
C GLN A 10 3.78 -11.15 12.26
N HIS A 11 3.02 -12.12 11.76
CA HIS A 11 3.47 -13.49 11.61
C HIS A 11 4.51 -13.62 10.49
N CYS A 12 5.70 -14.13 10.80
CA CYS A 12 6.73 -14.41 9.80
C CYS A 12 6.68 -15.89 9.38
N SER A 13 6.48 -16.16 8.09
CA SER A 13 6.48 -17.52 7.53
C SER A 13 7.81 -18.24 7.69
N GLU A 14 8.92 -17.50 7.57
CA GLU A 14 10.28 -18.05 7.67
C GLU A 14 10.61 -18.49 9.09
N HIS A 15 10.26 -17.66 10.09
CA HIS A 15 10.53 -17.94 11.50
C HIS A 15 9.40 -18.70 12.21
N LYS A 16 8.25 -18.87 11.55
CA LYS A 16 7.03 -19.54 12.06
C LYS A 16 6.57 -19.03 13.41
N ARG A 17 6.69 -17.71 13.62
CA ARG A 17 6.32 -17.03 14.87
C ARG A 17 5.97 -15.57 14.59
N ASP A 18 5.34 -14.96 15.59
CA ASP A 18 5.01 -13.55 15.55
C ASP A 18 6.23 -12.72 15.92
N GLU A 19 6.64 -11.85 15.01
CA GLU A 19 7.81 -11.00 15.19
C GLU A 19 7.44 -9.68 15.86
N LYS A 20 8.45 -8.93 16.31
CA LYS A 20 8.24 -7.62 16.91
C LYS A 20 7.87 -6.59 15.84
N LEU A 21 6.91 -5.74 16.17
CA LEU A 21 6.48 -4.63 15.32
C LEU A 21 7.23 -3.35 15.70
N TYR A 22 7.62 -2.58 14.69
CA TYR A 22 8.29 -1.29 14.83
C TYR A 22 7.63 -0.24 13.93
N PRO A 23 7.44 0.99 14.41
CA PRO A 23 7.04 2.08 13.55
C PRO A 23 8.18 2.40 12.58
N ILE A 24 7.85 2.64 11.31
CA ILE A 24 8.79 3.01 10.26
C ILE A 24 8.23 4.13 9.40
N THR A 25 9.10 5.01 8.90
CA THR A 25 8.77 5.99 7.87
C THR A 25 9.74 5.81 6.72
N ILE A 26 9.22 5.54 5.52
CA ILE A 26 10.05 5.30 4.33
C ILE A 26 10.02 6.56 3.46
N GLY A 27 11.17 7.22 3.33
CA GLY A 27 11.30 8.48 2.59
C GLY A 27 10.36 9.57 3.15
N PHE A 28 9.58 10.19 2.25
CA PHE A 28 8.55 11.18 2.60
C PHE A 28 7.15 10.55 2.76
N GLY A 29 7.07 9.23 2.82
CA GLY A 29 5.82 8.51 3.06
C GLY A 29 5.28 8.75 4.47
N ARG A 30 4.06 8.29 4.72
CA ARG A 30 3.47 8.32 6.07
C ARG A 30 4.12 7.28 6.98
N ALA A 31 3.90 7.42 8.29
CA ALA A 31 4.29 6.40 9.26
C ALA A 31 3.51 5.10 9.00
N GLY A 32 4.25 4.01 8.83
CA GLY A 32 3.76 2.65 8.72
C GLY A 32 4.27 1.78 9.86
N ILE A 33 4.00 0.48 9.74
CA ILE A 33 4.46 -0.53 10.69
C ILE A 33 5.29 -1.56 9.90
N ALA A 34 6.44 -1.94 10.43
CA ALA A 34 7.25 -3.03 9.93
C ALA A 34 7.38 -4.12 10.99
N ARG A 35 7.46 -5.37 10.54
CA ARG A 35 7.94 -6.48 11.38
C ARG A 35 9.47 -6.54 11.32
N VAL A 36 10.10 -6.92 12.42
CA VAL A 36 11.55 -7.11 12.48
C VAL A 36 11.87 -8.59 12.42
N CYS A 37 12.47 -9.02 11.32
CA CYS A 37 12.96 -10.37 11.12
C CYS A 37 14.44 -10.47 11.51
N LYS A 38 14.81 -11.48 12.30
CA LYS A 38 16.21 -11.74 12.61
C LYS A 38 16.82 -12.61 11.52
N LEU A 39 17.86 -12.13 10.85
CA LEU A 39 18.57 -12.85 9.81
C LEU A 39 19.73 -13.68 10.39
N ASN A 40 20.19 -14.68 9.64
CA ASN A 40 21.40 -15.43 9.95
C ASN A 40 22.65 -14.69 9.44
N ALA A 41 22.84 -13.46 9.91
CA ALA A 41 23.96 -12.59 9.56
C ALA A 41 24.59 -12.01 10.84
N ASP A 42 25.82 -11.52 10.71
CA ASP A 42 26.51 -10.88 11.83
C ASP A 42 25.96 -9.46 12.08
N PRO A 43 25.84 -9.01 13.34
CA PRO A 43 25.51 -7.64 13.67
C PRO A 43 26.47 -6.64 13.00
N PRO A 44 25.98 -5.48 12.52
CA PRO A 44 24.62 -4.94 12.71
C PRO A 44 23.59 -5.37 11.64
N TYR A 45 23.92 -6.31 10.77
CA TYR A 45 23.08 -6.73 9.64
C TYR A 45 22.17 -7.92 9.96
N ASP A 46 22.06 -8.29 11.23
CA ASP A 46 21.28 -9.42 11.73
C ASP A 46 19.77 -9.16 11.75
N LYS A 47 19.31 -7.99 11.30
CA LYS A 47 17.91 -7.56 11.38
C LYS A 47 17.45 -6.91 10.09
N GLU A 48 16.27 -7.32 9.65
CA GLU A 48 15.57 -6.74 8.52
C GLU A 48 14.21 -6.21 8.96
N LEU A 49 13.92 -4.96 8.58
CA LEU A 49 12.60 -4.37 8.77
C LEU A 49 11.79 -4.63 7.50
N ILE A 50 10.76 -5.46 7.61
CA ILE A 50 9.85 -5.77 6.51
C ILE A 50 8.56 -4.96 6.73
N PRO A 51 8.27 -3.96 5.88
CA PRO A 51 7.04 -3.18 5.99
C PRO A 51 5.80 -4.06 5.82
N ILE A 52 4.76 -3.77 6.59
CA ILE A 52 3.45 -4.38 6.47
C ILE A 52 2.56 -3.39 5.71
N TYR A 53 2.20 -3.72 4.49
CA TYR A 53 1.26 -2.96 3.67
C TYR A 53 -0.06 -3.70 3.54
N MET A 54 -1.14 -2.95 3.30
CA MET A 54 -2.43 -3.55 2.96
C MET A 54 -2.52 -3.74 1.45
N GLU A 55 -2.99 -4.91 1.02
CA GLU A 55 -3.26 -5.22 -0.38
C GLU A 55 -4.75 -5.09 -0.68
N CYS A 56 -5.07 -4.68 -1.90
CA CYS A 56 -6.42 -4.71 -2.44
C CYS A 56 -6.88 -6.16 -2.58
N THR A 57 -8.08 -6.46 -2.05
CA THR A 57 -8.68 -7.80 -2.09
C THR A 57 -9.01 -8.30 -3.50
N GLU A 58 -9.13 -7.40 -4.48
CA GLU A 58 -9.47 -7.73 -5.87
C GLU A 58 -8.25 -7.82 -6.79
N CYS A 59 -7.40 -6.80 -6.79
CA CYS A 59 -6.27 -6.71 -7.73
C CYS A 59 -4.90 -7.01 -7.12
N ASN A 60 -4.81 -7.29 -5.82
CA ASN A 60 -3.57 -7.60 -5.08
C ASN A 60 -2.50 -6.50 -5.14
N LEU A 61 -2.86 -5.27 -5.56
CA LEU A 61 -1.98 -4.11 -5.49
C LEU A 61 -2.05 -3.47 -4.10
N PHE A 62 -0.95 -2.91 -3.62
CA PHE A 62 -0.93 -2.21 -2.34
C PHE A 62 -1.82 -0.97 -2.35
N LEU A 63 -2.56 -0.79 -1.26
CA LEU A 63 -3.44 0.34 -1.05
C LEU A 63 -2.64 1.62 -0.76
N GLY A 64 -3.08 2.72 -1.35
CA GLY A 64 -2.58 4.04 -1.01
C GLY A 64 -3.07 4.49 0.37
N GLY A 65 -2.48 5.56 0.92
CA GLY A 65 -2.80 5.98 2.28
C GLY A 65 -4.29 6.26 2.53
N LYS A 66 -4.97 6.91 1.59
CA LYS A 66 -6.42 7.15 1.69
C LYS A 66 -7.25 5.87 1.55
N GLU A 67 -6.81 4.94 0.71
CA GLU A 67 -7.50 3.65 0.52
C GLU A 67 -7.42 2.82 1.79
N GLU A 68 -6.25 2.79 2.44
CA GLU A 68 -6.06 2.16 3.73
C GLU A 68 -6.88 2.84 4.84
N ASP A 69 -7.03 4.16 4.83
CA ASP A 69 -7.81 4.91 5.82
C ASP A 69 -9.32 4.63 5.70
N PHE A 70 -9.79 4.34 4.49
CA PHE A 70 -11.18 3.99 4.20
C PHE A 70 -11.38 2.49 3.96
N ALA A 71 -10.42 1.65 4.31
CA ALA A 71 -10.48 0.21 4.04
C ALA A 71 -11.69 -0.48 4.69
N ASP A 72 -12.16 0.01 5.85
CA ASP A 72 -13.38 -0.49 6.50
C ASP A 72 -14.65 -0.20 5.69
N ILE A 73 -14.65 0.89 4.90
CA ILE A 73 -15.79 1.31 4.06
C ILE A 73 -15.68 0.70 2.67
N LEU A 74 -14.46 0.64 2.13
CA LEU A 74 -14.15 0.09 0.82
C LEU A 74 -13.98 -1.44 0.84
N ASP A 75 -14.23 -2.11 1.97
CA ASP A 75 -14.04 -3.57 2.13
C ASP A 75 -12.65 -4.06 1.68
N GLY A 76 -11.63 -3.25 1.97
CA GLY A 76 -10.25 -3.50 1.57
C GLY A 76 -9.98 -3.42 0.06
N VAL A 77 -10.89 -2.90 -0.77
CA VAL A 77 -10.61 -2.67 -2.19
C VAL A 77 -9.97 -1.30 -2.45
N CYS A 78 -9.17 -1.21 -3.52
CA CYS A 78 -8.66 0.07 -4.00
C CYS A 78 -9.76 0.87 -4.72
N LEU A 79 -9.57 2.19 -4.85
CA LEU A 79 -10.56 3.09 -5.47
C LEU A 79 -10.87 2.70 -6.91
N LYS A 80 -9.90 2.13 -7.63
CA LYS A 80 -10.10 1.63 -8.99
C LYS A 80 -11.10 0.48 -9.00
N CYS A 81 -10.83 -0.59 -8.23
CA CYS A 81 -11.71 -1.76 -8.15
C CYS A 81 -13.08 -1.41 -7.57
N PHE A 82 -13.14 -0.49 -6.60
CA PHE A 82 -14.40 0.01 -6.06
C PHE A 82 -15.27 0.65 -7.15
N ARG A 83 -14.69 1.54 -7.98
CA ARG A 83 -15.40 2.19 -9.08
C ARG A 83 -15.92 1.20 -10.12
N GLU A 84 -15.10 0.21 -10.46
CA GLU A 84 -15.48 -0.89 -11.35
C GLU A 84 -16.69 -1.66 -10.77
N SER A 85 -16.69 -1.94 -9.46
CA SER A 85 -17.77 -2.69 -8.79
C SER A 85 -19.13 -1.98 -8.81
N ILE A 86 -19.14 -0.63 -8.76
CA ILE A 86 -20.36 0.18 -8.80
C ILE A 86 -20.74 0.64 -10.21
N GLY A 87 -20.03 0.17 -11.23
CA GLY A 87 -20.26 0.56 -12.62
C GLY A 87 -19.91 2.02 -12.93
N GLN A 88 -19.08 2.66 -12.10
CA GLN A 88 -18.57 4.01 -12.32
C GLN A 88 -17.26 3.99 -13.13
N THR A 89 -17.28 3.29 -14.26
CA THR A 89 -16.18 3.28 -15.24
C THR A 89 -16.46 4.35 -16.29
N ASP A 90 -15.73 5.47 -16.24
CA ASP A 90 -15.85 6.54 -17.24
C ASP A 90 -14.45 6.91 -17.76
N ILE A 91 -14.38 7.06 -19.08
CA ILE A 91 -13.18 7.36 -19.86
C ILE A 91 -12.43 8.57 -19.30
N TRP A 92 -13.14 9.54 -18.73
CA TRP A 92 -12.57 10.75 -18.13
C TRP A 92 -11.68 10.47 -16.91
N TYR A 93 -11.96 9.40 -16.15
CA TYR A 93 -11.18 9.00 -14.99
C TYR A 93 -10.06 8.03 -15.34
N ASP A 94 -10.24 7.20 -16.36
CA ASP A 94 -9.27 6.19 -16.78
C ASP A 94 -8.18 6.76 -17.70
N ILE A 95 -8.53 7.79 -18.49
CA ILE A 95 -7.61 8.52 -19.36
C ILE A 95 -7.69 10.00 -18.96
N PRO A 96 -6.73 10.52 -18.17
CA PRO A 96 -6.73 11.94 -17.85
C PRO A 96 -6.67 12.72 -19.18
N PRO A 97 -7.57 13.69 -19.41
CA PRO A 97 -7.58 14.44 -20.65
C PRO A 97 -6.21 15.09 -20.83
N ILE A 98 -5.51 14.69 -21.90
CA ILE A 98 -4.27 15.32 -22.31
C ILE A 98 -4.62 16.79 -22.52
N LYS A 99 -4.11 17.67 -21.65
CA LYS A 99 -4.17 19.11 -21.88
C LYS A 99 -3.33 19.36 -23.12
N THR A 100 -3.97 19.34 -24.29
CA THR A 100 -3.38 19.84 -25.52
C THR A 100 -3.24 21.34 -25.34
N THR A 101 -2.14 21.76 -24.70
CA THR A 101 -1.59 23.10 -24.93
C THR A 101 -1.16 23.11 -26.40
N THR A 102 -2.11 23.43 -27.29
CA THR A 102 -1.80 23.98 -28.60
C THR A 102 -0.87 25.15 -28.32
N LYS A 103 0.44 24.95 -28.53
CA LYS A 103 1.38 26.03 -28.73
C LYS A 103 0.76 26.84 -29.86
N LYS A 104 0.12 27.97 -29.54
CA LYS A 104 -0.22 28.95 -30.55
C LYS A 104 1.10 29.32 -31.18
N GLU A 105 1.29 28.88 -32.41
CA GLU A 105 2.34 29.39 -33.29
C GLU A 105 2.23 30.91 -33.26
N VAL A 106 3.27 31.53 -32.71
CA VAL A 106 3.47 32.97 -32.80
C VAL A 106 3.93 33.19 -34.25
N ASN A 107 3.03 33.73 -35.07
CA ASN A 107 3.39 34.37 -36.34
C ASN A 107 4.34 35.54 -36.08
#